data_AF-A0A815W433-F1
#
_entry.id   AF-A0A815W433-F1
#
_cell.length_a   1.000
_cell.length_b   1.000
_cell.length_c   1.000
_cell.angle_alpha   90.00
_cell.angle_beta   90.00
_cell.angle_gamma   90.00
#
_symmetry.space_group_name_H-M   'P 1'
#
loop_
_entity.id
_entity.type
_entity.pdbx_description
1 polymer ?
#
loop_
_entity_poly.entity_id
_entity_poly.type
_entity_poly.pdbx_seq_one_letter_code
_entity_poly.pdbx_strand_id
1 'polypeptide(L)'
;MKWKPNDQSLSIHINAALREENRDQLIPYSCYLKLVLTALRQLPSVKRTVWCGVKADLSAQYLIGKEFVWWGFSSCIESLQLLEHDKFLGKTG
;
A
#
# COMPACT_ATOMS: atom_id res chain seq x y z
N MET A 1 -16.03 8.09 -8.76
CA MET A 1 -15.12 9.25 -8.93
C MET A 1 -13.71 8.73 -9.16
N LYS A 2 -13.19 8.76 -10.40
CA LYS A 2 -11.80 8.36 -10.69
C LYS A 2 -10.97 9.64 -10.79
N TRP A 3 -10.05 9.84 -9.86
CA TRP A 3 -9.13 10.96 -9.85
C TRP A 3 -8.07 10.74 -10.96
N LYS A 4 -7.85 11.75 -11.80
CA LYS A 4 -6.71 11.85 -12.74
C LYS A 4 -6.06 13.21 -12.50
N PRO A 5 -4.71 13.31 -12.45
CA PRO A 5 -3.70 12.28 -12.70
C PRO A 5 -3.54 11.29 -11.52
N ASN A 6 -3.02 10.09 -11.80
CA ASN A 6 -2.84 9.01 -10.81
C ASN A 6 -1.94 9.42 -9.64
N ASP A 7 -1.01 10.35 -9.88
CA ASP A 7 0.02 10.83 -8.95
C ASP A 7 -0.55 11.67 -7.79
N GLN A 8 -1.86 11.99 -7.86
CA GLN A 8 -2.58 12.83 -6.90
C GLN A 8 -3.62 12.04 -6.09
N SER A 9 -3.60 10.70 -6.16
CA SER A 9 -4.53 9.90 -5.36
C SER A 9 -4.18 9.95 -3.87
N LEU A 10 -5.21 9.97 -3.02
CA LEU A 10 -5.05 10.03 -1.56
C LEU A 10 -4.14 8.91 -1.03
N SER A 11 -4.22 7.71 -1.61
CA SER A 11 -3.39 6.57 -1.22
C SER A 11 -1.89 6.82 -1.45
N ILE A 12 -1.51 7.60 -2.47
CA ILE A 12 -0.10 7.95 -2.71
C ILE A 12 0.37 8.90 -1.61
N HIS A 13 -0.36 9.99 -1.36
CA HIS A 13 0.07 11.02 -0.41
C HIS A 13 0.08 10.51 1.03
N ILE A 14 -0.94 9.74 1.44
CA ILE A 14 -0.97 9.18 2.79
C ILE A 14 0.13 8.15 3.00
N ASN A 15 0.41 7.30 2.00
CA ASN A 15 1.49 6.32 2.11
C ASN A 15 2.87 6.96 2.06
N ALA A 16 3.02 8.11 1.39
CA ALA A 16 4.24 8.91 1.49
C ALA A 16 4.41 9.43 2.93
N ALA A 17 3.39 10.10 3.48
CA ALA A 17 3.43 10.60 4.85
C ALA A 17 3.64 9.51 5.92
N LEU A 18 3.11 8.29 5.69
CA LEU A 18 3.32 7.15 6.59
C LEU A 18 4.79 6.66 6.60
N ARG A 19 5.51 6.79 5.47
CA ARG A 19 6.92 6.38 5.34
C ARG A 19 7.90 7.43 5.88
N GLU A 20 7.47 8.68 6.01
CA GLU A 20 8.30 9.76 6.58
C GLU A 20 8.54 9.55 8.08
N GLU A 21 9.77 9.79 8.53
CA GLU A 21 10.13 9.74 9.95
C GLU A 21 9.40 10.84 10.75
N ASN A 22 9.24 12.03 10.13
CA ASN A 22 8.52 13.13 10.73
C ASN A 22 7.01 12.83 10.81
N ARG A 23 6.53 12.49 12.01
CA ARG A 23 5.13 12.12 12.25
C ARG A 23 4.15 13.29 12.18
N ASP A 24 4.62 14.53 12.20
CA ASP A 24 3.75 15.70 12.00
C ASP A 24 3.11 15.72 10.62
N GLN A 25 3.74 15.05 9.64
CA GLN A 25 3.19 14.87 8.29
C GLN A 25 1.88 14.05 8.28
N LEU A 26 1.58 13.32 9.36
CA LEU A 26 0.34 12.54 9.49
C LEU A 26 -0.82 13.33 10.10
N ILE A 27 -0.56 14.49 10.72
CA ILE A 27 -1.59 15.32 11.36
C ILE A 27 -2.76 15.63 10.41
N PRO A 28 -2.53 16.05 9.14
CA PRO A 28 -3.61 16.32 8.19
C PRO A 28 -4.50 15.11 7.88
N TYR A 29 -3.97 13.89 8.04
CA TYR A 29 -4.65 12.64 7.72
C TYR A 29 -5.31 11.99 8.94
N SER A 30 -5.17 12.54 10.15
CA SER A 30 -5.64 11.94 11.41
C SER A 30 -7.10 11.47 11.40
N CYS A 31 -8.02 12.32 10.95
CA CYS A 31 -9.45 11.97 10.82
C CYS A 31 -9.69 10.84 9.82
N TYR A 32 -8.98 10.88 8.68
CA TYR A 32 -9.10 9.84 7.66
C TYR A 32 -8.51 8.51 8.13
N LEU A 33 -7.33 8.53 8.76
CA LEU A 33 -6.70 7.36 9.37
C LEU A 33 -7.61 6.72 10.41
N LYS A 34 -8.21 7.53 11.29
CA LYS A 34 -9.19 7.06 12.27
C LYS A 34 -10.37 6.37 11.59
N LEU A 35 -10.93 6.98 10.55
CA LEU A 35 -12.05 6.41 9.79
C LEU A 35 -11.68 5.07 9.16
N VAL A 36 -10.59 5.02 8.38
CA VAL A 36 -10.16 3.81 7.65
C VAL A 36 -9.79 2.68 8.60
N LEU A 37 -8.99 2.95 9.64
CA LEU A 37 -8.59 1.92 10.60
C LEU A 37 -9.80 1.39 11.39
N THR A 38 -10.76 2.25 11.71
CA THR A 38 -12.01 1.83 12.38
C THR A 38 -12.89 0.99 11.46
N ALA A 39 -12.95 1.31 10.16
CA ALA A 39 -13.66 0.52 9.17
C ALA A 39 -13.00 -0.84 8.97
N LEU A 40 -11.67 -0.88 8.81
CA LEU A 40 -10.91 -2.14 8.66
C LEU A 40 -11.10 -3.08 9.85
N ARG A 41 -11.16 -2.55 11.09
CA ARG A 41 -11.42 -3.36 12.28
C ARG A 41 -12.82 -4.01 12.29
N GLN A 42 -13.78 -3.43 11.60
CA GLN A 42 -15.15 -3.96 11.50
C GLN A 42 -15.30 -5.00 10.38
N LEU A 43 -14.36 -5.06 9.44
CA LEU A 43 -14.42 -6.04 8.36
C LEU A 43 -13.94 -7.42 8.84
N PRO A 44 -14.50 -8.52 8.29
CA PRO A 44 -14.03 -9.85 8.60
C PRO A 44 -12.55 -10.02 8.24
N SER A 45 -11.78 -10.60 9.16
CA SER A 45 -10.41 -11.01 8.87
C SER A 45 -10.40 -12.28 8.03
N VAL A 46 -9.65 -12.28 6.94
CA VAL A 46 -9.55 -13.41 6.01
C VAL A 46 -8.09 -13.82 5.87
N LYS A 47 -7.79 -15.11 6.04
CA LYS A 47 -6.44 -15.67 5.81
C LYS A 47 -6.36 -16.22 4.40
N ARG A 48 -5.64 -15.52 3.51
CA ARG A 48 -5.42 -15.92 2.11
C ARG A 48 -4.05 -15.48 1.63
N THR A 49 -3.55 -16.16 0.60
CA THR A 49 -2.39 -15.68 -0.16
C THR A 49 -2.82 -14.52 -1.04
N VAL A 50 -2.07 -13.41 -0.95
CA VAL A 50 -2.31 -12.20 -1.75
C VAL A 50 -1.00 -11.71 -2.33
N TRP A 51 -1.07 -10.96 -3.42
CA TRP A 51 0.08 -10.40 -4.12
C TRP A 51 0.03 -8.87 -4.09
N CYS A 52 1.15 -8.23 -3.74
CA CYS A 52 1.32 -6.78 -3.76
C CYS A 52 2.41 -6.44 -4.77
N GLY A 53 2.02 -5.90 -5.93
CA GLY A 53 2.97 -5.51 -6.97
C GLY A 53 3.66 -4.19 -6.65
N VAL A 54 4.97 -4.13 -6.83
CA VAL A 54 5.76 -2.90 -6.75
C VAL A 54 6.64 -2.81 -8.00
N LYS A 55 6.57 -1.68 -8.71
CA LYS A 55 7.40 -1.40 -9.89
C LYS A 55 8.79 -0.91 -9.48
N ALA A 56 9.51 -1.71 -8.70
CA ALA A 56 10.86 -1.44 -8.24
C ALA A 56 11.54 -2.75 -7.81
N ASP A 57 12.83 -2.89 -8.06
CA ASP A 57 13.62 -3.96 -7.47
C ASP A 57 13.88 -3.67 -5.99
N LEU A 58 13.26 -4.48 -5.13
CA LEU A 58 13.41 -4.41 -3.68
C LEU A 58 14.22 -5.59 -3.12
N SER A 59 14.78 -6.46 -3.96
CA SER A 59 15.44 -7.70 -3.54
C SER A 59 16.51 -7.49 -2.46
N ALA A 60 17.30 -6.41 -2.58
CA ALA A 60 18.33 -6.03 -1.61
C ALA A 60 17.78 -5.61 -0.23
N GLN A 61 16.51 -5.20 -0.15
CA GLN A 61 15.87 -4.71 1.07
C GLN A 61 15.18 -5.85 1.85
N TYR A 62 14.86 -6.98 1.21
CA TYR A 62 14.13 -8.10 1.79
C TYR A 62 15.02 -9.33 1.95
N LEU A 63 16.00 -9.22 2.86
CA LEU A 63 16.89 -10.32 3.17
C LEU A 63 16.17 -11.41 3.99
N ILE A 64 16.43 -12.67 3.66
CA ILE A 64 15.86 -13.83 4.35
C ILE A 64 16.24 -13.78 5.84
N GLY A 65 15.24 -13.98 6.72
CA GLY A 65 15.44 -13.97 8.16
C GLY A 65 15.56 -12.59 8.79
N LYS A 66 15.40 -11.50 8.02
CA LYS A 66 15.28 -10.15 8.56
C LYS A 66 13.81 -9.76 8.73
N GLU A 67 13.52 -9.12 9.86
CA GLU A 67 12.25 -8.44 10.08
C GLU A 67 12.29 -7.05 9.43
N PHE A 68 11.17 -6.64 8.85
CA PHE A 68 10.99 -5.31 8.28
C PHE A 68 9.62 -4.77 8.67
N VAL A 69 9.54 -3.44 8.77
CA VAL A 69 8.28 -2.74 9.02
C VAL A 69 7.82 -2.11 7.72
N TRP A 70 6.62 -2.49 7.28
CA TRP A 70 5.97 -1.87 6.15
C TRP A 70 5.07 -0.72 6.64
N TRP A 71 5.58 0.51 6.56
CA TRP A 71 4.92 1.67 7.16
C TRP A 71 3.63 2.13 6.46
N GLY A 72 3.50 1.91 5.15
CA GLY A 72 2.32 2.33 4.37
C GLY A 72 1.19 1.30 4.37
N PHE A 73 0.02 1.68 3.86
CA PHE A 73 -1.01 0.69 3.52
C PHE A 73 -0.62 -0.10 2.26
N SER A 74 -0.86 -1.41 2.29
CA SER A 74 -0.66 -2.32 1.16
C SER A 74 -1.98 -2.60 0.45
N SER A 75 -2.02 -2.34 -0.85
CA SER A 75 -3.12 -2.74 -1.72
C SER A 75 -2.72 -4.04 -2.41
N CYS A 76 -3.42 -5.12 -2.08
CA CYS A 76 -3.10 -6.45 -2.58
C CYS A 76 -4.21 -6.99 -3.49
N ILE A 77 -3.85 -7.95 -4.33
CA ILE A 77 -4.77 -8.63 -5.26
C ILE A 77 -4.75 -10.13 -4.92
N GLU A 78 -5.87 -10.82 -5.07
CA GLU A 78 -5.98 -12.28 -4.88
C GLU A 78 -5.69 -13.08 -6.17
N SER A 79 -5.40 -12.43 -7.30
CA SER A 79 -5.18 -13.09 -8.59
C SER A 79 -3.89 -12.58 -9.22
N LEU A 80 -2.98 -13.51 -9.47
CA LEU A 80 -1.73 -13.26 -10.18
C LEU A 80 -1.99 -12.74 -11.61
N GLN A 81 -3.05 -13.23 -12.28
CA GLN A 81 -3.41 -12.81 -13.63
C GLN A 81 -3.80 -11.32 -13.68
N LEU A 82 -4.41 -10.80 -12.61
CA LEU A 82 -4.72 -9.36 -12.52
C LEU A 82 -3.46 -8.54 -12.23
N LEU A 83 -2.47 -9.10 -11.55
CA LEU A 83 -1.21 -8.42 -11.23
C LEU A 83 -0.39 -8.09 -12.49
N GLU A 84 -0.43 -8.99 -13.48
CA GLU A 84 0.27 -8.86 -14.77
C GLU A 84 -0.30 -7.74 -15.67
N HIS A 85 -1.43 -7.14 -15.31
CA HIS A 85 -1.98 -5.99 -16.03
C HIS A 85 -1.12 -4.74 -15.78
N ASP A 86 -0.78 -3.98 -16.82
CA ASP A 86 0.13 -2.81 -16.78
C ASP A 86 -0.20 -1.72 -15.75
N LYS A 87 -1.45 -1.68 -15.27
CA LYS A 87 -1.91 -0.75 -14.24
C LYS A 87 -1.42 -1.13 -12.84
N PHE A 88 -1.01 -2.38 -12.63
CA PHE A 88 -0.46 -2.89 -11.38
C PHE A 88 1.03 -3.13 -11.56
N LEU A 89 1.49 -4.35 -11.78
CA LEU A 89 2.91 -4.64 -12.02
C LEU A 89 3.25 -4.53 -13.51
N GLY A 90 2.37 -5.02 -14.38
CA GLY A 90 2.72 -5.25 -15.79
C GLY A 90 3.67 -6.44 -15.95
N LYS A 91 4.14 -6.69 -17.17
CA LYS A 91 5.00 -7.85 -17.47
C LYS A 91 6.49 -7.64 -17.17
N THR A 92 6.92 -6.40 -16.95
CA THR A 92 8.35 -6.04 -16.90
C THR A 92 8.87 -5.60 -15.55
N GLY A 93 8.01 -5.44 -14.52
CA GLY A 93 8.41 -5.19 -13.13
C GLY A 93 9.22 -3.92 -12.92
#